data_AF-A0A6I5NVG6-F1
#
_entry.id   AF-A0A6I5NVG6-F1
#
_cell.length_a   1.000
_cell.length_b   1.000
_cell.length_c   1.000
_cell.angle_alpha   90.00
_cell.angle_beta   90.00
_cell.angle_gamma   90.00
#
_symmetry.space_group_name_H-M   'P 1'
#
loop_
_entity.id
_entity.type
_entity.pdbx_description
1 polymer ?
#
loop_
_entity_poly.entity_id
_entity_poly.type
_entity_poly.pdbx_seq_one_letter_code
_entity_poly.pdbx_strand_id
1 'polypeptide(L)'
;MSSSMSMVCGFLDGTIFSVEGGYRVLQHPRPERVFDRIADARWFLAVNWCDRCDSPAAILTHNGQLSFENQATRVVGEAEFLPFADRPHVFQAGLSAKPGQFACVNVCKPDERCSHQVKVTSLEIDPRYGPVAIVQAVAMGRLPERSPF
;
A
#
# COMPACT_ATOMS: atom_id res chain seq x y z
N MET A 1 30.68 4.52 -22.68
CA MET A 1 30.03 5.71 -22.09
C MET A 1 29.46 5.30 -20.74
N SER A 2 30.01 5.82 -19.66
CA SER A 2 29.61 5.47 -18.29
C SER A 2 28.37 6.27 -17.93
N SER A 3 27.19 5.65 -17.92
CA SER A 3 26.00 6.28 -17.36
C SER A 3 26.23 6.45 -15.86
N SER A 4 26.57 7.67 -15.44
CA SER A 4 26.67 8.04 -14.04
C SER A 4 25.28 7.93 -13.42
N MET A 5 24.99 6.82 -12.72
CA MET A 5 23.83 6.72 -11.83
C MET A 5 23.94 7.81 -10.77
N SER A 6 23.14 8.86 -10.90
CA SER A 6 23.23 10.05 -10.05
C SER A 6 22.41 9.93 -8.76
N MET A 7 21.41 9.04 -8.72
CA MET A 7 20.57 8.83 -7.55
C MET A 7 19.98 7.41 -7.54
N VAL A 8 20.06 6.73 -6.40
CA VAL A 8 19.38 5.46 -6.12
C VAL A 8 18.53 5.65 -4.88
N CYS A 9 17.25 5.29 -4.93
CA CYS A 9 16.38 5.29 -3.76
C CYS A 9 15.56 4.00 -3.65
N GLY A 10 15.38 3.53 -2.41
CA GLY A 10 14.51 2.41 -2.08
C GLY A 10 13.06 2.89 -1.85
N PHE A 11 12.09 2.12 -2.32
CA PHE A 11 10.67 2.38 -2.10
C PHE A 11 9.87 1.07 -2.14
N LEU A 12 9.19 0.69 -1.05
CA LEU A 12 8.39 -0.54 -0.95
C LEU A 12 9.11 -1.81 -1.45
N ASP A 13 10.29 -2.09 -0.88
CA ASP A 13 11.21 -3.17 -1.30
C ASP A 13 11.68 -3.09 -2.77
N GLY A 14 11.34 -2.02 -3.47
CA GLY A 14 11.75 -1.69 -4.82
C GLY A 14 12.96 -0.76 -4.85
N THR A 15 13.61 -0.71 -6.00
CA THR A 15 14.77 0.15 -6.24
C THR A 15 14.52 1.02 -7.47
N ILE A 16 14.58 2.33 -7.27
CA ILE A 16 14.47 3.33 -8.33
C ILE A 16 15.86 3.95 -8.55
N PHE A 17 16.25 4.07 -9.82
CA PHE A 17 17.48 4.75 -10.20
C PHE A 17 17.21 5.83 -11.25
N SER A 18 17.89 6.96 -11.09
CA SER A 18 17.89 8.04 -12.07
C SER A 18 18.75 7.65 -13.28
N VAL A 19 18.22 7.88 -14.47
CA VAL A 19 18.89 7.67 -15.75
C VAL A 19 18.68 8.88 -16.65
N GLU A 20 19.41 8.92 -17.76
CA GLU A 20 19.15 9.91 -18.80
C GLU A 20 17.69 9.81 -19.26
N GLY A 21 16.97 10.92 -19.19
CA GLY A 21 15.55 11.02 -19.57
C GLY A 21 14.53 10.63 -18.49
N GLY A 22 14.92 10.17 -17.30
CA GLY A 22 13.94 9.91 -16.23
C GLY A 22 14.38 8.90 -15.17
N TYR A 23 13.47 8.00 -14.81
CA TYR A 23 13.62 7.05 -13.71
C TYR A 23 13.33 5.64 -14.16
N ARG A 24 14.15 4.68 -13.74
CA ARG A 24 13.92 3.25 -13.97
C ARG A 24 13.70 2.53 -12.66
N VAL A 25 12.89 1.48 -12.71
CA VAL A 25 12.62 0.59 -11.58
C VAL A 25 13.26 -0.75 -11.86
N LEU A 26 14.12 -1.23 -10.95
CA LEU A 26 14.88 -2.47 -11.16
C LEU A 26 13.97 -3.70 -11.30
N GLN A 27 12.88 -3.71 -10.54
CA GLN A 27 11.88 -4.78 -10.49
C GLN A 27 10.87 -4.72 -11.65
N HIS A 28 11.02 -3.78 -12.59
CA HIS A 28 10.10 -3.66 -13.71
C HIS A 28 10.30 -4.84 -14.69
N PRO A 29 9.23 -5.52 -15.15
CA PRO A 29 9.34 -6.69 -16.04
C PRO A 29 9.94 -6.34 -17.41
N ARG A 30 9.84 -5.07 -17.80
CA ARG A 30 10.52 -4.48 -18.95
C ARG A 30 11.69 -3.63 -18.43
N PRO A 31 12.91 -4.16 -18.32
CA PRO A 31 14.00 -3.47 -17.63
C PRO A 31 14.29 -2.10 -18.27
N GLU A 32 14.11 -1.95 -19.56
CA GLU A 32 14.31 -0.73 -20.36
C GLU A 32 13.26 0.37 -20.14
N ARG A 33 12.15 0.08 -19.43
CA ARG A 33 11.09 1.06 -19.19
C ARG A 33 11.61 2.23 -18.37
N VAL A 34 11.53 3.43 -18.95
CA VAL A 34 11.79 4.71 -18.26
C VAL A 34 10.46 5.39 -17.94
N PHE A 35 10.34 5.88 -16.71
CA PHE A 35 9.28 6.75 -16.22
C PHE A 35 9.76 8.19 -16.24
N ASP A 36 8.95 9.11 -16.76
CA ASP A 36 9.33 10.52 -16.86
C ASP A 36 9.45 11.19 -15.47
N ARG A 37 8.67 10.71 -14.50
CA ARG A 37 8.62 11.27 -13.13
C ARG A 37 8.87 10.20 -12.09
N ILE A 38 9.55 10.58 -11.00
CA ILE A 38 9.77 9.70 -9.85
C ILE A 38 8.46 9.24 -9.20
N ALA A 39 7.43 10.09 -9.25
CA ALA A 39 6.09 9.77 -8.77
C ALA A 39 5.48 8.57 -9.52
N ASP A 40 5.69 8.48 -10.84
CA ASP A 40 5.16 7.38 -11.64
C ASP A 40 5.89 6.06 -11.33
N ALA A 41 7.21 6.13 -11.08
CA ALA A 41 8.00 4.99 -10.64
C ALA A 41 7.60 4.50 -9.23
N ARG A 42 7.34 5.42 -8.29
CA ARG A 42 6.80 5.11 -6.95
C ARG A 42 5.40 4.52 -7.04
N TRP A 43 4.54 5.07 -7.89
CA TRP A 43 3.18 4.56 -8.11
C TRP A 43 3.21 3.13 -8.66
N PHE A 44 4.07 2.86 -9.65
CA PHE A 44 4.30 1.51 -10.15
C PHE A 44 4.69 0.55 -9.02
N LEU A 45 5.63 0.93 -8.16
CA LEU A 45 6.05 0.11 -7.03
C LEU A 45 4.93 -0.11 -6.00
N ALA A 46 4.10 0.90 -5.72
CA ALA A 46 2.95 0.77 -4.82
C ALA A 46 1.91 -0.22 -5.36
N VAL A 47 1.58 -0.11 -6.64
CA VAL A 47 0.68 -1.06 -7.32
C VAL A 47 1.27 -2.47 -7.31
N ASN A 48 2.53 -2.62 -7.73
CA ASN A 48 3.21 -3.91 -7.77
C ASN A 48 3.38 -4.53 -6.38
N TRP A 49 3.51 -3.74 -5.32
CA TRP A 49 3.51 -4.25 -3.96
C TRP A 49 2.13 -4.82 -3.59
N CYS A 50 1.05 -4.07 -3.84
CA CYS A 50 -0.32 -4.52 -3.54
C CYS A 50 -0.70 -5.77 -4.36
N ASP A 51 -0.33 -5.80 -5.64
CA ASP A 51 -0.69 -6.88 -6.56
C ASP A 51 -0.03 -8.22 -6.19
N ARG A 52 1.16 -8.17 -5.58
CA ARG A 52 1.88 -9.37 -5.08
C ARG A 52 1.41 -9.84 -3.71
N CYS A 53 0.50 -9.14 -3.05
CA CYS A 53 -0.04 -9.57 -1.77
C CYS A 53 -1.03 -10.71 -1.95
N ASP A 54 -0.83 -11.81 -1.22
CA ASP A 54 -1.76 -12.96 -1.22
C ASP A 54 -3.08 -12.65 -0.47
N SER A 55 -3.08 -11.63 0.38
CA SER A 55 -4.25 -11.15 1.12
C SER A 55 -4.87 -9.92 0.45
N PRO A 56 -6.14 -9.58 0.76
CA PRO A 56 -6.73 -8.32 0.32
C PRO A 56 -5.82 -7.13 0.63
N ALA A 57 -5.49 -6.37 -0.42
CA ALA A 57 -4.68 -5.17 -0.34
C ALA A 57 -5.21 -4.09 -1.31
N ALA A 58 -5.06 -2.84 -0.91
CA ALA A 58 -5.49 -1.69 -1.71
C ALA A 58 -4.64 -0.44 -1.42
N ILE A 59 -4.71 0.53 -2.32
CA ILE A 59 -4.17 1.89 -2.11
C ILE A 59 -5.34 2.81 -1.77
N LEU A 60 -5.37 3.31 -0.54
CA LEU A 60 -6.36 4.24 -0.01
C LEU A 60 -5.86 5.67 -0.15
N THR A 61 -6.66 6.53 -0.76
CA THR A 61 -6.38 7.97 -0.90
C THR A 61 -6.96 8.76 0.27
N HIS A 62 -6.49 10.00 0.44
CA HIS A 62 -6.93 10.90 1.51
C HIS A 62 -8.44 11.21 1.52
N ASN A 63 -9.12 11.07 0.37
CA ASN A 63 -10.56 11.27 0.24
C ASN A 63 -11.38 9.99 0.48
N GLY A 64 -10.75 8.89 0.92
CA GLY A 64 -11.43 7.63 1.21
C GLY A 64 -11.72 6.76 -0.02
N GLN A 65 -11.10 7.04 -1.18
CA GLN A 65 -11.23 6.20 -2.37
C GLN A 65 -10.16 5.12 -2.41
N LEU A 66 -10.48 3.95 -2.97
CA LEU A 66 -9.48 2.96 -3.32
C LEU A 66 -9.02 3.23 -4.75
N SER A 67 -7.79 3.69 -4.92
CA SER A 67 -7.22 3.99 -6.23
C SER A 67 -6.65 2.74 -6.93
N PHE A 68 -6.41 1.69 -6.15
CA PHE A 68 -6.02 0.36 -6.63
C PHE A 68 -6.51 -0.70 -5.65
N GLU A 69 -6.91 -1.84 -6.19
CA GLU A 69 -7.31 -3.05 -5.45
C GLU A 69 -6.68 -4.26 -6.12
N ASN A 70 -6.02 -5.11 -5.32
CA ASN A 70 -5.50 -6.38 -5.82
C ASN A 70 -6.63 -7.40 -6.05
N GLN A 71 -6.28 -8.53 -6.67
CA GLN A 71 -7.26 -9.56 -7.00
C GLN A 71 -8.01 -10.10 -5.77
N ALA A 72 -7.32 -10.26 -4.63
CA ALA A 72 -7.95 -10.75 -3.40
C ALA A 72 -9.02 -9.78 -2.86
N THR A 73 -8.75 -8.47 -2.89
CA THR A 73 -9.74 -7.44 -2.54
C THR A 73 -10.94 -7.47 -3.46
N ARG A 74 -10.73 -7.65 -4.77
CA ARG A 74 -11.83 -7.75 -5.75
C ARG A 74 -12.72 -8.97 -5.53
N VAL A 75 -12.14 -10.09 -5.09
CA VAL A 75 -12.87 -11.33 -4.79
C VAL A 75 -13.73 -11.18 -3.54
N VAL A 76 -13.18 -10.56 -2.48
CA VAL A 76 -13.92 -10.29 -1.23
C VAL A 76 -14.94 -9.16 -1.41
N GLY A 77 -14.62 -8.18 -2.25
CA GLY A 77 -15.41 -6.98 -2.46
C GLY A 77 -14.93 -5.83 -1.59
N GLU A 78 -14.85 -4.64 -2.19
CA GLU A 78 -14.37 -3.39 -1.57
C GLU A 78 -15.09 -3.08 -0.24
N ALA A 79 -16.42 -3.21 -0.20
CA ALA A 79 -17.22 -2.89 0.99
C ALA A 79 -17.02 -3.88 2.14
N GLU A 80 -16.65 -5.13 1.83
CA GLU A 80 -16.37 -6.14 2.85
C GLU A 80 -14.92 -6.04 3.35
N PHE A 81 -13.98 -5.74 2.45
CA PHE A 81 -12.58 -5.50 2.81
C PHE A 81 -12.40 -4.21 3.61
N LEU A 82 -12.92 -3.09 3.13
CA LEU A 82 -12.76 -1.80 3.80
C LEU A 82 -14.03 -0.93 3.62
N PRO A 83 -15.00 -1.07 4.54
CA PRO A 83 -16.23 -0.30 4.55
C PRO A 83 -15.93 1.20 4.47
N PHE A 84 -16.75 1.94 3.73
CA PHE A 84 -16.55 3.37 3.51
C PHE A 84 -16.46 4.17 4.82
N ALA A 85 -17.22 3.77 5.84
CA ALA A 85 -17.22 4.41 7.16
C ALA A 85 -15.89 4.32 7.91
N ASP A 86 -15.12 3.24 7.70
CA ASP A 86 -13.85 3.00 8.41
C ASP A 86 -12.66 3.69 7.72
N ARG A 87 -12.79 4.03 6.44
CA ARG A 87 -11.67 4.56 5.62
C ARG A 87 -11.01 5.81 6.19
N PRO A 88 -11.76 6.84 6.67
CA PRO A 88 -11.11 8.02 7.26
C PRO A 88 -10.27 7.65 8.48
N HIS A 89 -10.78 6.78 9.35
CA HIS A 89 -10.08 6.33 10.55
C HIS A 89 -8.82 5.53 10.20
N VAL A 90 -8.94 4.59 9.26
CA VAL A 90 -7.83 3.76 8.74
C VAL A 90 -6.75 4.65 8.12
N PHE A 91 -7.12 5.63 7.30
CA PHE A 91 -6.17 6.56 6.69
C PHE A 91 -5.41 7.38 7.75
N GLN A 92 -6.12 7.94 8.73
CA GLN A 92 -5.51 8.73 9.81
C GLN A 92 -4.56 7.91 10.69
N ALA A 93 -4.88 6.64 10.93
CA ALA A 93 -3.98 5.73 11.65
C ALA A 93 -2.64 5.55 10.90
N GLY A 94 -2.68 5.43 9.57
CA GLY A 94 -1.49 5.37 8.74
C GLY A 94 -0.64 6.66 8.82
N LEU A 95 -1.28 7.83 8.81
CA LEU A 95 -0.57 9.12 8.93
C LEU A 95 0.09 9.31 10.30
N SER A 96 -0.49 8.72 11.35
CA SER A 96 0.03 8.83 12.72
C SER A 96 1.20 7.88 13.00
N ALA A 97 1.45 6.91 12.10
CA ALA A 97 2.57 5.99 12.22
C ALA A 97 3.90 6.71 11.97
N LYS A 98 4.97 6.27 12.65
CA LYS A 98 6.32 6.79 12.39
C LYS A 98 6.76 6.38 10.98
N PRO A 99 7.64 7.16 10.34
CA PRO A 99 8.21 6.79 9.04
C PRO A 99 8.76 5.35 9.06
N GLY A 100 8.37 4.54 8.07
CA GLY A 100 8.77 3.13 7.96
C GLY A 100 8.02 2.16 8.88
N GLN A 101 7.04 2.63 9.66
CA GLN A 101 6.15 1.78 10.46
C GLN A 101 4.76 1.68 9.84
N PHE A 102 4.00 0.67 10.28
CA PHE A 102 2.59 0.52 9.95
C PHE A 102 1.74 0.65 11.22
N ALA A 103 0.49 1.06 11.05
CA ALA A 103 -0.54 0.97 12.07
C ALA A 103 -1.39 -0.28 11.84
N CYS A 104 -1.89 -0.90 12.91
CA CYS A 104 -2.91 -1.95 12.83
C CYS A 104 -4.26 -1.36 13.23
N VAL A 105 -5.28 -1.56 12.41
CA VAL A 105 -6.65 -1.05 12.66
C VAL A 105 -7.65 -2.19 12.52
N ASN A 106 -8.57 -2.29 13.47
CA ASN A 106 -9.66 -3.26 13.37
C ASN A 106 -10.75 -2.69 12.46
N VAL A 107 -11.19 -3.49 11.49
CA VAL A 107 -12.28 -3.15 10.57
C VAL A 107 -13.55 -3.84 11.06
N CYS A 108 -14.53 -3.03 11.46
CA CYS A 108 -15.76 -3.50 12.06
C CYS A 108 -16.87 -3.52 11.02
N LYS A 109 -17.61 -4.64 10.95
CA LYS A 109 -18.88 -4.61 10.23
C LYS A 109 -19.89 -3.80 11.06
N PRO A 110 -20.91 -3.18 10.43
CA PRO A 110 -21.96 -2.44 11.12
C PRO A 110 -22.64 -3.24 12.24
N ASP A 111 -22.62 -4.57 12.14
CA ASP A 111 -23.23 -5.51 13.09
C ASP A 111 -22.28 -5.86 14.27
N GLU A 112 -21.34 -4.96 14.58
CA GLU A 112 -20.47 -4.87 15.77
C GLU A 112 -19.40 -5.96 15.98
N ARG A 113 -19.28 -6.97 15.11
CA ARG A 113 -18.11 -7.86 15.15
C ARG A 113 -16.96 -7.27 14.34
N CYS A 114 -15.81 -7.06 15.00
CA CYS A 114 -14.53 -6.86 14.32
C CYS A 114 -14.34 -8.02 13.32
N SER A 115 -14.39 -7.70 12.03
CA SER A 115 -14.41 -8.70 10.98
C SER A 115 -13.00 -9.19 10.67
N HIS A 116 -12.04 -8.27 10.68
CA HIS A 116 -10.62 -8.51 10.48
C HIS A 116 -9.81 -7.28 10.90
N GLN A 117 -8.49 -7.40 10.85
CA GLN A 117 -7.55 -6.31 11.07
C GLN A 117 -6.85 -5.96 9.77
N VAL A 118 -6.54 -4.68 9.57
CA VAL A 118 -5.71 -4.20 8.46
C VAL A 118 -4.43 -3.57 8.97
N LYS A 119 -3.32 -3.82 8.26
CA LYS A 119 -2.09 -3.05 8.34
C LYS A 119 -2.21 -1.85 7.42
N VAL A 120 -1.79 -0.69 7.90
CA VAL A 120 -1.84 0.57 7.16
C VAL A 120 -0.47 1.21 7.16
N THR A 121 0.06 1.50 5.99
CA THR A 121 1.35 2.17 5.80
C THR A 121 1.13 3.44 4.98
N SER A 122 1.42 4.60 5.57
CA SER A 122 1.40 5.88 4.84
C SER A 122 2.56 5.98 3.86
N LEU A 123 2.29 6.50 2.67
CA LEU A 123 3.24 6.67 1.58
C LEU A 123 3.15 8.08 1.01
N GLU A 124 4.32 8.65 0.73
CA GLU A 124 4.44 9.87 -0.06
C GLU A 124 4.88 9.53 -1.48
N ILE A 125 3.92 9.43 -2.40
CA ILE A 125 4.20 9.11 -3.80
C ILE A 125 4.52 10.37 -4.59
N ASP A 126 3.64 11.37 -4.52
CA ASP A 126 3.79 12.68 -5.16
C ASP A 126 3.42 13.78 -4.15
N PRO A 127 4.34 14.69 -3.83
CA PRO A 127 4.07 15.76 -2.84
C PRO A 127 2.93 16.69 -3.25
N ARG A 128 2.55 16.74 -4.54
CA ARG A 128 1.45 17.60 -5.03
C ARG A 128 0.05 17.08 -4.68
N TYR A 129 -0.09 15.75 -4.50
CA TYR A 129 -1.39 15.11 -4.28
C TYR A 129 -1.57 14.63 -2.84
N GLY A 130 -0.57 14.87 -1.99
CA GLY A 130 -0.57 14.45 -0.59
C GLY A 130 -0.29 12.96 -0.41
N PRO A 131 -0.35 12.47 0.84
CA PRO A 131 -0.09 11.09 1.17
C PRO A 131 -1.21 10.17 0.65
N VAL A 132 -0.82 8.93 0.36
CA VAL A 132 -1.75 7.79 0.22
C VAL A 132 -1.39 6.74 1.27
N ALA A 133 -2.24 5.75 1.46
CA ALA A 133 -1.97 4.64 2.37
C ALA A 133 -2.08 3.31 1.64
N ILE A 134 -1.12 2.41 1.84
CA ILE A 134 -1.32 1.00 1.54
C ILE A 134 -2.08 0.39 2.71
N VAL A 135 -3.16 -0.31 2.39
CA VAL A 135 -3.98 -1.06 3.36
C VAL A 135 -3.91 -2.53 2.98
N GLN A 136 -3.58 -3.39 3.94
CA GLN A 136 -3.47 -4.83 3.73
C GLN A 136 -4.21 -5.56 4.85
N ALA A 137 -5.13 -6.46 4.52
CA ALA A 137 -5.72 -7.36 5.49
C ALA A 137 -4.64 -8.24 6.14
N VAL A 138 -4.63 -8.28 7.46
CA VAL A 138 -3.83 -9.23 8.22
C VAL A 138 -4.61 -10.53 8.25
N ALA A 139 -4.02 -11.62 7.75
CA ALA A 139 -4.59 -12.94 7.97
C ALA A 139 -4.85 -13.10 9.47
N MET A 140 -6.10 -13.33 9.87
CA MET A 140 -6.38 -13.77 11.24
C MET A 140 -5.71 -15.13 11.40
N GLY A 141 -4.46 -15.13 11.86
CA GLY A 141 -3.94 -16.26 12.59
C GLY A 141 -4.99 -16.59 13.64
N ARG A 142 -5.41 -17.87 13.69
CA ARG A 142 -6.36 -18.36 14.70
C ARG A 142 -6.08 -17.63 16.00
N LEU A 143 -7.07 -16.87 16.49
CA LEU A 143 -7.04 -16.40 17.86
C LEU A 143 -6.59 -17.61 18.70
N PRO A 144 -5.55 -17.48 19.57
CA PRO A 144 -5.21 -18.59 20.44
C PRO A 144 -6.51 -18.98 21.15
N GLU A 145 -6.92 -20.24 20.99
CA GLU A 145 -8.04 -20.79 21.73
C GLU A 145 -7.79 -20.42 23.18
N ARG A 146 -8.66 -19.58 23.75
CA ARG A 146 -8.61 -19.27 25.17
C ARG A 146 -8.66 -20.63 25.87
N SER A 147 -7.56 -21.00 26.51
CA SER A 147 -7.53 -22.17 27.38
C SER A 147 -8.62 -21.98 28.43
N PRO A 148 -9.52 -22.95 28.62
CA PRO A 148 -10.45 -22.90 29.73
C PRO A 148 -9.64 -23.12 31.00
N PHE A 149 -9.53 -22.08 31.81
CA PHE A 149 -9.32 -22.22 33.25
C PHE A 149 -10.58 -21.72 33.94
#